data_AF-A0A9D6ND81-F1
#
_entry.id   AF-A0A9D6ND81-F1
#
_cell.length_a   1.000
_cell.length_b   1.000
_cell.length_c   1.000
_cell.angle_alpha   90.00
_cell.angle_beta   90.00
_cell.angle_gamma   90.00
#
_symmetry.space_group_name_H-M   'P 1'
#
loop_
_entity.id
_entity.type
_entity.pdbx_description
1 polymer ?
#
loop_
_entity_poly.entity_id
_entity_poly.type
_entity_poly.pdbx_seq_one_letter_code
_entity_poly.pdbx_strand_id
1 'polypeptide(L)'
;MEAWKDYARQASREGVLPTLGQKLVQLRFPVREGISRTQEYRAAIRRGERTEPGEGVRLQSPDELGLLLQPTPAGVVPVLIAGCREDFVLLVQALGHGNEPVTIPDSMGAITLGGLKNWDRIERLKLRFEREFPAGEWDEEFARMLPYPELYQDRVLIVSTGEYSGVEASALGIEEPAWRELSLAIRLHHECAHYFTHRVLGSMQNHALDELIADYMGIRGAIGRYRADWALHFLGLESFPNYRRGGRLQNYRDPPLRRAAFSVVCSLVRAAVGHLESFDSQLDRGAGDASLLLTLTRFGLIELASPEAPRRLVENWSRTVTLSGCKQ
;
A
#
# COMPACT_ATOMS: atom_id res chain seq x y z
N MET A 1 -4.93 -10.17 12.79
CA MET A 1 -3.59 -9.64 13.14
C MET A 1 -2.76 -10.62 13.96
N GLU A 2 -3.29 -11.30 15.00
CA GLU A 2 -2.51 -12.26 15.80
C GLU A 2 -1.76 -13.32 14.96
N ALA A 3 -2.42 -13.91 13.96
CA ALA A 3 -1.76 -14.85 13.04
C ALA A 3 -0.52 -14.24 12.34
N TRP A 4 -0.59 -13.00 11.87
CA TRP A 4 0.53 -12.31 11.23
C TRP A 4 1.66 -11.96 12.20
N LYS A 5 1.36 -11.71 13.48
CA LYS A 5 2.39 -11.58 14.53
C LYS A 5 3.14 -12.89 14.72
N ASP A 6 2.44 -14.01 14.70
CA ASP A 6 3.08 -15.34 14.73
C ASP A 6 3.94 -15.56 13.49
N TYR A 7 3.43 -15.23 12.30
CA TYR A 7 4.18 -15.39 11.06
C TYR A 7 5.44 -14.53 11.06
N ALA A 8 5.37 -13.28 11.50
CA ALA A 8 6.54 -12.42 11.63
C ALA A 8 7.58 -12.97 12.62
N ARG A 9 7.14 -13.53 13.76
CA ARG A 9 8.02 -14.18 14.74
C ARG A 9 8.67 -15.46 14.23
N GLN A 10 7.96 -16.24 13.43
CA GLN A 10 8.50 -17.45 12.80
C GLN A 10 9.47 -17.10 11.67
N ALA A 11 9.10 -16.11 10.84
CA ALA A 11 9.89 -15.62 9.73
C ALA A 11 11.24 -15.05 10.14
N SER A 12 11.36 -14.44 11.32
CA SER A 12 12.66 -13.96 11.84
C SER A 12 13.64 -15.08 12.20
N ARG A 13 13.16 -16.34 12.29
CA ARG A 13 13.98 -17.52 12.61
C ARG A 13 14.20 -18.40 11.39
N GLU A 14 13.16 -18.57 10.58
CA GLU A 14 13.12 -19.56 9.49
C GLU A 14 13.23 -18.92 8.10
N GLY A 15 13.11 -17.60 7.99
CA GLY A 15 13.00 -16.87 6.72
C GLY A 15 11.55 -16.61 6.31
N VAL A 16 11.31 -15.51 5.60
CA VAL A 16 9.95 -15.06 5.23
C VAL A 16 9.28 -16.01 4.25
N LEU A 17 9.93 -16.34 3.13
CA LEU A 17 9.37 -17.20 2.10
C LEU A 17 9.01 -18.61 2.61
N PRO A 18 9.90 -19.36 3.30
CA PRO A 18 9.53 -20.69 3.82
C PRO A 18 8.44 -20.61 4.89
N THR A 19 8.46 -19.59 5.76
CA THR A 19 7.39 -19.39 6.75
C THR A 19 6.06 -19.15 6.06
N LEU A 20 5.96 -18.18 5.17
CA LEU A 20 4.71 -17.85 4.49
C LEU A 20 4.27 -18.95 3.53
N GLY A 21 5.19 -19.73 2.95
CA GLY A 21 4.88 -20.91 2.15
C GLY A 21 4.08 -21.97 2.91
N GLN A 22 4.29 -22.10 4.23
CA GLN A 22 3.49 -23.00 5.08
C GLN A 22 2.10 -22.44 5.41
N LYS A 23 1.90 -21.13 5.31
CA LYS A 23 0.70 -20.42 5.80
C LYS A 23 -0.23 -19.97 4.68
N LEU A 24 0.38 -19.52 3.59
CA LEU A 24 -0.27 -18.99 2.39
C LEU A 24 -0.05 -19.98 1.26
N VAL A 25 -1.06 -20.81 1.03
CA VAL A 25 -1.04 -21.91 0.08
C VAL A 25 -0.66 -21.48 -1.35
N GLN A 26 -0.96 -20.24 -1.74
CA GLN A 26 -0.58 -19.64 -3.02
C GLN A 26 0.93 -19.68 -3.27
N LEU A 27 1.74 -19.51 -2.21
CA LEU A 27 3.21 -19.51 -2.32
C LEU A 27 3.79 -20.92 -2.55
N ARG A 28 2.96 -21.96 -2.41
CA ARG A 28 3.33 -23.36 -2.69
C ARG A 28 3.15 -23.75 -4.16
N PHE A 29 2.59 -22.86 -4.97
CA PHE A 29 2.41 -23.05 -6.41
C PHE A 29 3.32 -22.12 -7.21
N PRO A 30 3.92 -22.59 -8.32
CA PRO A 30 4.67 -21.71 -9.20
C PRO A 30 3.75 -20.73 -9.92
N VAL A 31 4.29 -19.62 -10.40
CA VAL A 31 3.56 -18.76 -11.35
C VAL A 31 3.69 -19.34 -12.74
N ARG A 32 2.58 -19.77 -13.35
CA ARG A 32 2.58 -20.40 -14.68
C ARG A 32 1.20 -20.31 -15.33
N GLU A 33 1.18 -20.14 -16.64
CA GLU A 33 -0.05 -20.09 -17.42
C GLU A 33 -0.94 -21.31 -17.19
N GLY A 34 -2.21 -21.06 -16.85
CA GLY A 34 -3.24 -22.07 -16.65
C GLY A 34 -3.18 -22.78 -15.30
N ILE A 35 -2.25 -22.44 -14.40
CA ILE A 35 -2.14 -23.14 -13.12
C ILE A 35 -3.41 -23.02 -12.27
N SER A 36 -4.10 -21.88 -12.36
CA SER A 36 -5.35 -21.63 -11.64
C SER A 36 -6.50 -22.56 -12.06
N ARG A 37 -6.36 -23.23 -13.22
CA ARG A 37 -7.35 -24.14 -13.78
C ARG A 37 -7.12 -25.59 -13.39
N THR A 38 -5.94 -25.92 -12.86
CA THR A 38 -5.61 -27.28 -12.45
C THR A 38 -6.48 -27.73 -11.27
N GLN A 39 -6.76 -29.04 -11.20
CA GLN A 39 -7.57 -29.60 -10.12
C GLN A 39 -6.89 -29.42 -8.76
N GLU A 40 -5.57 -29.65 -8.69
CA GLU A 40 -4.76 -29.50 -7.49
C GLU A 40 -4.79 -28.07 -6.96
N TYR A 41 -4.57 -27.06 -7.82
CA TYR A 41 -4.63 -25.66 -7.43
C TYR A 41 -6.02 -25.29 -6.88
N ARG A 42 -7.08 -25.68 -7.58
CA ARG A 42 -8.45 -25.39 -7.15
C ARG A 42 -8.79 -26.06 -5.84
N ALA A 43 -8.32 -27.29 -5.61
CA ALA A 43 -8.49 -28.01 -4.37
C ALA A 43 -7.83 -27.26 -3.21
N ALA A 44 -6.56 -26.88 -3.38
CA ALA A 44 -5.78 -26.18 -2.37
C ALA A 44 -6.34 -24.78 -2.05
N ILE A 45 -6.59 -23.95 -3.08
CA ILE A 45 -7.02 -22.56 -2.90
C ILE A 45 -8.47 -22.46 -2.46
N ARG A 46 -9.39 -23.30 -2.99
CA ARG A 46 -10.83 -23.17 -2.71
C ARG A 46 -11.29 -23.99 -1.52
N ARG A 47 -10.63 -25.11 -1.19
CA ARG A 47 -11.05 -26.03 -0.13
C ARG A 47 -10.00 -26.22 0.97
N GLY A 48 -8.81 -25.66 0.83
CA GLY A 48 -7.76 -25.76 1.85
C GLY A 48 -7.14 -27.15 1.92
N GLU A 49 -7.29 -27.96 0.87
CA GLU A 49 -6.70 -29.29 0.82
C GLU A 49 -5.17 -29.20 0.86
N ARG A 50 -4.55 -30.03 1.70
CA ARG A 50 -3.10 -30.12 1.77
C ARG A 50 -2.61 -30.76 0.49
N THR A 51 -1.82 -30.02 -0.27
CA THR A 51 -1.08 -30.55 -1.40
C THR A 51 0.29 -31.05 -0.96
N GLU A 52 0.88 -31.94 -1.74
CA GLU A 52 2.28 -32.30 -1.56
C GLU A 52 3.18 -31.07 -1.82
N PRO A 53 4.41 -31.03 -1.28
CA PRO A 53 5.37 -29.97 -1.61
C PRO A 53 5.65 -29.96 -3.12
N GLY A 54 5.17 -28.93 -3.81
CA GLY A 54 5.49 -28.66 -5.21
C GLY A 54 6.66 -27.69 -5.38
N GLU A 55 6.87 -27.21 -6.61
CA GLU A 55 7.98 -26.31 -6.96
C GLU A 55 7.91 -24.92 -6.29
N GLY A 56 6.71 -24.48 -5.85
CA GLY A 56 6.52 -23.21 -5.16
C GLY A 56 6.81 -21.96 -6.00
N VAL A 57 6.61 -20.79 -5.39
CA VAL A 57 7.14 -19.54 -5.94
C VAL A 57 8.66 -19.53 -5.75
N ARG A 58 9.40 -19.25 -6.83
CA ARG A 58 10.86 -19.09 -6.80
C ARG A 58 11.24 -17.64 -7.00
N LEU A 59 11.61 -16.99 -5.90
CA LEU A 59 12.12 -15.63 -5.93
C LEU A 59 13.57 -15.60 -6.42
N GLN A 60 13.95 -14.54 -7.10
CA GLN A 60 15.30 -14.24 -7.55
C GLN A 60 16.20 -13.86 -6.37
N SER A 61 15.69 -13.05 -5.44
CA SER A 61 16.41 -12.62 -4.22
C SER A 61 15.61 -12.97 -2.97
N PRO A 62 15.40 -14.27 -2.65
CA PRO A 62 14.56 -14.69 -1.53
C PRO A 62 15.04 -14.17 -0.17
N ASP A 63 16.34 -13.93 -0.01
CA ASP A 63 16.94 -13.40 1.22
C ASP A 63 16.65 -11.92 1.45
N GLU A 64 16.26 -11.19 0.40
CA GLU A 64 15.83 -9.78 0.49
C GLU A 64 14.32 -9.63 0.72
N LEU A 65 13.57 -10.75 0.80
CA LEU A 65 12.14 -10.70 1.12
C LEU A 65 11.93 -10.31 2.58
N GLY A 66 11.34 -9.14 2.81
CA GLY A 66 10.96 -8.66 4.13
C GLY A 66 9.50 -8.93 4.46
N LEU A 67 9.21 -9.14 5.75
CA LEU A 67 7.86 -9.11 6.32
C LEU A 67 7.83 -8.10 7.48
N LEU A 68 7.04 -7.05 7.32
CA LEU A 68 6.84 -6.00 8.31
C LEU A 68 5.37 -5.94 8.73
N LEU A 69 5.11 -5.66 10.01
CA LEU A 69 3.77 -5.30 10.49
C LEU A 69 3.71 -3.79 10.67
N GLN A 70 3.21 -3.10 9.65
CA GLN A 70 3.22 -1.64 9.59
C GLN A 70 2.04 -1.07 10.40
N PRO A 71 2.29 -0.31 11.47
CA PRO A 71 1.24 0.47 12.13
C PRO A 71 0.76 1.56 11.18
N THR A 72 -0.55 1.73 11.10
CA THR A 72 -1.19 2.84 10.38
C THR A 72 -2.22 3.50 11.28
N PRO A 73 -2.67 4.72 10.96
CA PRO A 73 -3.76 5.34 11.69
C PRO A 73 -5.10 4.58 11.61
N ALA A 74 -5.23 3.63 10.68
CA ALA A 74 -6.41 2.76 10.52
C ALA A 74 -6.13 1.29 10.94
N GLY A 75 -5.15 1.08 11.82
CA GLY A 75 -4.76 -0.23 12.33
C GLY A 75 -3.49 -0.78 11.69
N VAL A 76 -3.08 -1.98 12.09
CA VAL A 76 -1.83 -2.60 11.58
C VAL A 76 -2.12 -3.35 10.27
N VAL A 77 -1.21 -3.24 9.30
CA VAL A 77 -1.25 -3.98 8.03
C VAL A 77 0.03 -4.80 7.85
N PRO A 78 -0.03 -6.09 7.47
CA PRO A 78 1.17 -6.82 7.08
C PRO A 78 1.67 -6.32 5.72
N VAL A 79 2.98 -6.17 5.60
CA VAL A 79 3.67 -5.68 4.41
C VAL A 79 4.75 -6.68 3.99
N LEU A 80 4.70 -7.12 2.74
CA LEU A 80 5.77 -7.87 2.09
C LEU A 80 6.64 -6.89 1.31
N ILE A 81 7.94 -6.91 1.58
CA ILE A 81 8.92 -6.05 0.93
C ILE A 81 9.74 -6.91 -0.02
N ALA A 82 9.56 -6.72 -1.33
CA ALA A 82 10.31 -7.42 -2.35
C ALA A 82 11.64 -6.70 -2.63
N GLY A 83 12.75 -7.46 -2.53
CA GLY A 83 14.11 -6.96 -2.76
C GLY A 83 14.34 -6.45 -4.19
N CYS A 84 13.68 -7.05 -5.18
CA CYS A 84 13.79 -6.67 -6.58
C CYS A 84 12.42 -6.57 -7.27
N ARG A 85 12.43 -6.09 -8.52
CA ARG A 85 11.23 -5.90 -9.33
C ARG A 85 10.59 -7.24 -9.69
N GLU A 86 11.39 -8.22 -10.04
CA GLU A 86 10.99 -9.55 -10.48
C GLU A 86 10.24 -10.26 -9.34
N ASP A 87 10.77 -10.18 -8.12
CA ASP A 87 10.14 -10.74 -6.93
C ASP A 87 8.82 -10.03 -6.58
N PHE A 88 8.78 -8.70 -6.73
CA PHE A 88 7.54 -7.95 -6.57
C PHE A 88 6.47 -8.48 -7.53
N VAL A 89 6.79 -8.61 -8.82
CA VAL A 89 5.85 -9.11 -9.84
C VAL A 89 5.38 -10.52 -9.51
N LEU A 90 6.30 -11.42 -9.15
CA LEU A 90 5.96 -12.80 -8.78
C LEU A 90 5.03 -12.87 -7.56
N LEU A 91 5.28 -12.09 -6.52
CA LEU A 91 4.42 -12.05 -5.33
C LEU A 91 3.03 -11.51 -5.66
N VAL A 92 2.93 -10.47 -6.49
CA VAL A 92 1.65 -9.92 -6.95
C VAL A 92 0.88 -10.95 -7.78
N GLN A 93 1.55 -11.64 -8.70
CA GLN A 93 0.94 -12.70 -9.50
C GLN A 93 0.45 -13.87 -8.65
N ALA A 94 1.29 -14.35 -7.72
CA ALA A 94 0.96 -15.46 -6.83
C ALA A 94 -0.21 -15.13 -5.89
N LEU A 95 -0.15 -13.99 -5.20
CA LEU A 95 -1.11 -13.64 -4.14
C LEU A 95 -2.36 -12.92 -4.67
N GLY A 96 -2.25 -12.19 -5.78
CA GLY A 96 -3.31 -11.34 -6.31
C GLY A 96 -3.98 -11.87 -7.59
N HIS A 97 -3.28 -12.67 -8.39
CA HIS A 97 -3.75 -13.10 -9.71
C HIS A 97 -3.80 -14.62 -9.89
N GLY A 98 -3.93 -15.36 -8.80
CA GLY A 98 -4.14 -16.80 -8.86
C GLY A 98 -2.96 -17.57 -9.44
N ASN A 99 -1.73 -17.08 -9.22
CA ASN A 99 -0.50 -17.63 -9.76
C ASN A 99 -0.44 -17.64 -11.30
N GLU A 100 -1.24 -16.81 -11.98
CA GLU A 100 -1.17 -16.63 -13.43
C GLU A 100 -0.13 -15.54 -13.78
N PRO A 101 0.63 -15.71 -14.88
CA PRO A 101 1.68 -14.79 -15.31
C PRO A 101 1.12 -13.55 -16.00
N VAL A 102 0.21 -12.83 -15.32
CA VAL A 102 -0.38 -11.59 -15.85
C VAL A 102 0.66 -10.47 -15.88
N THR A 103 0.59 -9.61 -16.89
CA THR A 103 1.49 -8.45 -16.97
C THR A 103 1.19 -7.46 -15.84
N ILE A 104 2.21 -7.14 -15.04
CA ILE A 104 2.15 -6.12 -14.00
C ILE A 104 2.84 -4.85 -14.54
N PRO A 105 2.19 -3.68 -14.54
CA PRO A 105 2.76 -2.45 -15.09
C PRO A 105 4.10 -2.09 -14.44
N ASP A 106 5.11 -1.72 -15.23
CA ASP A 106 6.46 -1.37 -14.75
C ASP A 106 6.45 -0.20 -13.77
N SER A 107 5.48 0.71 -13.90
CA SER A 107 5.29 1.84 -12.99
C SER A 107 4.70 1.46 -11.63
N MET A 108 4.17 0.24 -11.46
CA MET A 108 3.54 -0.20 -10.21
C MET A 108 4.61 -0.61 -9.20
N GLY A 109 4.87 0.23 -8.20
CA GLY A 109 5.85 -0.07 -7.15
C GLY A 109 5.28 -0.71 -5.89
N ALA A 110 3.95 -0.69 -5.73
CA ALA A 110 3.23 -1.21 -4.58
C ALA A 110 1.80 -1.61 -4.96
N ILE A 111 1.19 -2.49 -4.16
CA ILE A 111 -0.24 -2.82 -4.26
C ILE A 111 -0.77 -3.34 -2.92
N THR A 112 -1.97 -2.90 -2.55
CA THR A 112 -2.74 -3.50 -1.46
C THR A 112 -3.61 -4.63 -2.00
N LEU A 113 -3.32 -5.87 -1.61
CA LEU A 113 -4.14 -7.04 -1.94
C LEU A 113 -5.14 -7.29 -0.83
N GLY A 114 -6.43 -7.32 -1.18
CA GLY A 114 -7.51 -7.73 -0.29
C GLY A 114 -8.07 -9.11 -0.64
N GLY A 115 -8.72 -9.74 0.33
CA GLY A 115 -9.46 -10.98 0.10
C GLY A 115 -8.61 -12.24 0.03
N LEU A 116 -7.38 -12.18 0.56
CA LEU A 116 -6.47 -13.32 0.59
C LEU A 116 -7.01 -14.38 1.56
N LYS A 117 -7.55 -15.49 1.03
CA LYS A 117 -8.01 -16.60 1.87
C LYS A 117 -6.82 -17.21 2.64
N ASN A 118 -6.84 -17.08 3.96
CA ASN A 118 -5.79 -17.59 4.83
C ASN A 118 -6.26 -18.91 5.47
N TRP A 119 -5.86 -20.03 4.85
CA TRP A 119 -6.26 -21.36 5.33
C TRP A 119 -5.65 -21.73 6.68
N ASP A 120 -4.44 -21.25 7.02
CA ASP A 120 -3.87 -21.42 8.37
C ASP A 120 -4.74 -20.70 9.42
N ARG A 121 -5.28 -19.51 9.10
CA ARG A 121 -6.24 -18.83 9.98
C ARG A 121 -7.54 -19.62 10.12
N ILE A 122 -8.09 -20.13 9.03
CA ILE A 122 -9.32 -20.94 9.05
C ILE A 122 -9.10 -22.18 9.92
N GLU A 123 -7.97 -22.88 9.78
CA GLU A 123 -7.62 -24.04 10.60
C GLU A 123 -7.50 -23.67 12.09
N ARG A 124 -6.88 -22.52 12.43
CA ARG A 124 -6.83 -22.02 13.81
C ARG A 124 -8.20 -21.68 14.39
N LEU A 125 -9.10 -21.11 13.59
CA LEU A 125 -10.47 -20.83 14.00
C LEU A 125 -11.23 -22.13 14.26
N LYS A 126 -11.08 -23.11 13.37
CA LYS A 126 -11.66 -24.45 13.53
C LYS A 126 -11.19 -25.13 14.81
N LEU A 127 -9.88 -25.22 15.03
CA LEU A 127 -9.32 -25.82 16.24
C LEU A 127 -9.77 -25.13 17.53
N ARG A 128 -9.95 -23.80 17.49
CA ARG A 128 -10.48 -23.05 18.63
C ARG A 128 -11.95 -23.41 18.88
N PHE A 129 -12.76 -23.40 17.83
CA PHE A 129 -14.18 -23.74 17.90
C PHE A 129 -14.39 -25.16 18.43
N GLU A 130 -13.69 -26.15 17.89
CA GLU A 130 -13.80 -27.56 18.33
C GLU A 130 -13.41 -27.74 19.80
N ARG A 131 -12.47 -26.92 20.31
CA ARG A 131 -12.09 -26.95 21.72
C ARG A 131 -13.14 -26.30 22.63
N GLU A 132 -13.76 -25.21 22.18
CA GLU A 132 -14.77 -24.46 22.96
C GLU A 132 -16.15 -25.13 22.89
N PHE A 133 -16.45 -25.78 21.77
CA PHE A 133 -17.72 -26.45 21.48
C PHE A 133 -17.48 -27.86 20.91
N PRO A 134 -17.10 -28.86 21.75
CA PRO A 134 -16.74 -30.21 21.27
C PRO A 134 -17.86 -30.97 20.54
N ALA A 135 -19.12 -30.59 20.76
CA ALA A 135 -20.28 -31.15 20.07
C ALA A 135 -20.84 -30.21 18.98
N GLY A 136 -20.13 -29.13 18.65
CA GLY A 136 -20.53 -28.17 17.63
C GLY A 136 -20.14 -28.62 16.23
N GLU A 137 -20.96 -28.29 15.24
CA GLU A 137 -20.70 -28.58 13.83
C GLU A 137 -19.94 -27.42 13.17
N TRP A 138 -18.67 -27.64 12.85
CA TRP A 138 -17.80 -26.61 12.25
C TRP A 138 -18.39 -26.02 10.96
N ASP A 139 -19.01 -26.84 10.12
CA ASP A 139 -19.55 -26.39 8.84
C ASP A 139 -20.69 -25.38 9.01
N GLU A 140 -21.52 -25.53 10.05
CA GLU A 140 -22.58 -24.57 10.38
C GLU A 140 -21.98 -23.24 10.88
N GLU A 141 -20.97 -23.31 11.74
CA GLU A 141 -20.31 -22.11 12.27
C GLU A 141 -19.56 -21.37 11.16
N PHE A 142 -18.84 -22.09 10.30
CA PHE A 142 -18.15 -21.49 9.18
C PHE A 142 -19.13 -20.85 8.18
N ALA A 143 -20.29 -21.47 7.94
CA ALA A 143 -21.36 -20.86 7.14
C ALA A 143 -21.85 -19.52 7.71
N ARG A 144 -21.91 -19.38 9.04
CA ARG A 144 -22.23 -18.10 9.72
C ARG A 144 -21.13 -17.06 9.59
N MET A 145 -19.87 -17.47 9.43
CA MET A 145 -18.74 -16.56 9.20
C MET A 145 -18.64 -16.07 7.76
N LEU A 146 -19.23 -16.76 6.78
CA LEU A 146 -19.11 -16.40 5.36
C LEU A 146 -19.44 -14.92 5.03
N PRO A 147 -20.48 -14.29 5.62
CA PRO A 147 -20.79 -12.87 5.41
C PRO A 147 -19.73 -11.90 5.95
N TYR A 148 -18.80 -12.36 6.78
CA TYR A 148 -17.78 -11.56 7.47
C TYR A 148 -16.37 -11.97 7.02
N PRO A 149 -15.99 -11.64 5.76
CA PRO A 149 -14.73 -12.08 5.16
C PRO A 149 -13.49 -11.67 5.97
N GLU A 150 -13.54 -10.56 6.71
CA GLU A 150 -12.47 -10.09 7.58
C GLU A 150 -12.05 -11.08 8.69
N LEU A 151 -12.92 -12.05 9.02
CA LEU A 151 -12.61 -13.09 10.00
C LEU A 151 -11.62 -14.13 9.45
N TYR A 152 -11.61 -14.39 8.14
CA TYR A 152 -10.85 -15.49 7.54
C TYR A 152 -10.03 -15.10 6.30
N GLN A 153 -10.27 -13.92 5.74
CA GLN A 153 -9.50 -13.33 4.67
C GLN A 153 -8.55 -12.27 5.22
N ASP A 154 -7.44 -12.11 4.52
CA ASP A 154 -6.42 -11.14 4.85
C ASP A 154 -6.30 -10.05 3.81
N ARG A 155 -5.78 -8.93 4.29
CA ARG A 155 -5.26 -7.86 3.45
C ARG A 155 -3.77 -7.76 3.70
N VAL A 156 -2.99 -7.68 2.64
CA VAL A 156 -1.54 -7.58 2.68
C VAL A 156 -1.11 -6.49 1.71
N LEU A 157 -0.16 -5.67 2.12
CA LEU A 157 0.51 -4.73 1.23
C LEU A 157 1.74 -5.42 0.65
N ILE A 158 1.98 -5.28 -0.64
CA ILE A 158 3.24 -5.69 -1.26
C ILE A 158 3.91 -4.42 -1.77
N VAL A 159 5.18 -4.21 -1.42
CA VAL A 159 5.98 -3.08 -1.88
C VAL A 159 7.29 -3.58 -2.46
N SER A 160 7.78 -2.90 -3.50
CA SER A 160 9.14 -3.07 -4.00
C SER A 160 10.11 -2.15 -3.26
N THR A 161 11.42 -2.41 -3.37
CA THR A 161 12.47 -1.50 -2.87
C THR A 161 13.00 -0.53 -3.93
N GLY A 162 12.46 -0.57 -5.16
CA GLY A 162 12.92 0.30 -6.26
C GLY A 162 12.69 1.79 -6.00
N GLU A 163 13.30 2.64 -6.81
CA GLU A 163 13.21 4.10 -6.69
C GLU A 163 11.78 4.61 -6.68
N TYR A 164 11.48 5.54 -5.77
CA TYR A 164 10.13 6.08 -5.68
C TYR A 164 9.80 6.92 -6.91
N SER A 165 8.66 6.63 -7.54
CA SER A 165 8.22 7.28 -8.78
C SER A 165 9.20 7.14 -9.96
N GLY A 166 10.15 6.20 -9.90
CA GLY A 166 11.20 6.03 -10.93
C GLY A 166 12.13 7.24 -11.05
N VAL A 167 12.29 8.02 -9.97
CA VAL A 167 13.20 9.16 -9.92
C VAL A 167 14.55 8.69 -9.38
N GLU A 168 15.60 8.92 -10.15
CA GLU A 168 16.97 8.56 -9.77
C GLU A 168 17.48 9.39 -8.59
N ALA A 169 18.34 8.79 -7.77
CA ALA A 169 18.93 9.44 -6.60
C ALA A 169 19.68 10.75 -6.96
N SER A 170 20.38 10.72 -8.11
CA SER A 170 21.12 11.85 -8.68
C SER A 170 20.24 13.07 -8.96
N ALA A 171 18.97 12.85 -9.36
CA ALA A 171 18.03 13.92 -9.65
C ALA A 171 17.62 14.71 -8.40
N LEU A 172 17.77 14.13 -7.21
CA LEU A 172 17.48 14.76 -5.92
C LEU A 172 18.74 15.17 -5.16
N GLY A 173 19.93 14.89 -5.71
CA GLY A 173 21.21 15.12 -5.04
C GLY A 173 21.40 14.24 -3.79
N ILE A 174 20.90 12.99 -3.84
CA ILE A 174 20.98 12.02 -2.74
C ILE A 174 21.82 10.82 -3.22
N GLU A 175 22.56 10.19 -2.31
CA GLU A 175 23.27 8.95 -2.58
C GLU A 175 22.30 7.77 -2.79
N GLU A 176 22.60 6.88 -3.74
CA GLU A 176 21.72 5.77 -4.11
C GLU A 176 21.26 4.88 -2.94
N PRO A 177 22.14 4.45 -2.00
CA PRO A 177 21.70 3.63 -0.87
C PRO A 177 20.71 4.35 0.03
N ALA A 178 20.96 5.64 0.33
CA ALA A 178 20.07 6.46 1.14
C ALA A 178 18.74 6.71 0.40
N TRP A 179 18.79 6.90 -0.92
CA TRP A 179 17.58 7.08 -1.72
C TRP A 179 16.72 5.82 -1.79
N ARG A 180 17.33 4.62 -1.82
CA ARG A 180 16.60 3.35 -1.76
C ARG A 180 15.83 3.20 -0.45
N GLU A 181 16.46 3.51 0.69
CA GLU A 181 15.81 3.50 2.01
C GLU A 181 14.68 4.51 2.09
N LEU A 182 14.94 5.75 1.66
CA LEU A 182 13.93 6.81 1.61
C LEU A 182 12.78 6.45 0.67
N SER A 183 13.05 5.87 -0.49
CA SER A 183 12.04 5.45 -1.45
C SER A 183 11.09 4.42 -0.86
N LEU A 184 11.62 3.44 -0.12
CA LEU A 184 10.81 2.46 0.60
C LEU A 184 9.98 3.13 1.68
N ALA A 185 10.56 4.01 2.50
CA ALA A 185 9.83 4.73 3.55
C ALA A 185 8.69 5.59 2.97
N ILE A 186 8.96 6.36 1.91
CA ILE A 186 7.95 7.17 1.22
C ILE A 186 6.82 6.27 0.71
N ARG A 187 7.16 5.16 0.04
CA ARG A 187 6.19 4.20 -0.48
C ARG A 187 5.33 3.61 0.64
N LEU A 188 5.91 3.20 1.76
CA LEU A 188 5.16 2.67 2.90
C LEU A 188 4.15 3.68 3.44
N HIS A 189 4.57 4.93 3.67
CA HIS A 189 3.69 5.98 4.17
C HIS A 189 2.61 6.38 3.15
N HIS A 190 2.96 6.41 1.86
CA HIS A 190 2.02 6.65 0.76
C HIS A 190 0.92 5.57 0.73
N GLU A 191 1.30 4.30 0.76
CA GLU A 191 0.35 3.18 0.79
C GLU A 191 -0.48 3.14 2.09
N CYS A 192 0.09 3.58 3.22
CA CYS A 192 -0.65 3.73 4.46
C CYS A 192 -1.74 4.82 4.36
N ALA A 193 -1.49 5.91 3.62
CA ALA A 193 -2.49 6.93 3.34
C ALA A 193 -3.65 6.38 2.49
N HIS A 194 -3.34 5.60 1.46
CA HIS A 194 -4.35 4.88 0.67
C HIS A 194 -5.15 3.88 1.51
N TYR A 195 -4.46 3.08 2.33
CA TYR A 195 -5.12 2.16 3.24
C TYR A 195 -6.07 2.87 4.22
N PHE A 196 -5.64 4.01 4.78
CA PHE A 196 -6.46 4.82 5.68
C PHE A 196 -7.70 5.37 4.97
N THR A 197 -7.53 6.03 3.84
CA THR A 197 -8.64 6.65 3.09
C THR A 197 -9.67 5.62 2.66
N HIS A 198 -9.23 4.47 2.13
CA HIS A 198 -10.11 3.35 1.83
C HIS A 198 -10.88 2.88 3.07
N ARG A 199 -10.19 2.67 4.21
CA ARG A 199 -10.79 2.06 5.40
C ARG A 199 -11.72 3.00 6.16
N VAL A 200 -11.40 4.29 6.21
CA VAL A 200 -12.11 5.28 7.05
C VAL A 200 -13.16 6.04 6.25
N LEU A 201 -12.88 6.37 4.98
CA LEU A 201 -13.77 7.20 4.16
C LEU A 201 -14.56 6.39 3.13
N GLY A 202 -14.22 5.11 2.94
CA GLY A 202 -14.90 4.24 1.96
C GLY A 202 -14.67 4.63 0.51
N SER A 203 -13.80 5.63 0.26
CA SER A 203 -13.45 6.13 -1.05
C SER A 203 -11.94 6.08 -1.24
N MET A 204 -11.50 5.39 -2.28
CA MET A 204 -10.27 5.68 -2.99
C MET A 204 -10.67 5.92 -4.43
N GLN A 205 -10.41 7.11 -4.96
CA GLN A 205 -10.53 7.32 -6.39
C GLN A 205 -9.15 7.70 -6.89
N ASN A 206 -8.65 7.00 -7.91
CA ASN A 206 -7.33 7.25 -8.50
C ASN A 206 -7.30 8.60 -9.25
N HIS A 207 -7.43 9.69 -8.50
CA HIS A 207 -7.44 11.07 -8.96
C HIS A 207 -6.20 11.76 -8.43
N ALA A 208 -5.80 12.83 -9.13
CA ALA A 208 -4.62 13.61 -8.77
C ALA A 208 -4.63 14.13 -7.31
N LEU A 209 -5.80 14.29 -6.69
CA LEU A 209 -5.92 14.70 -5.29
C LEU A 209 -5.49 13.59 -4.33
N ASP A 210 -6.03 12.38 -4.47
CA ASP A 210 -5.75 11.26 -3.57
C ASP A 210 -4.25 10.92 -3.58
N GLU A 211 -3.66 10.95 -4.78
CA GLU A 211 -2.24 10.72 -5.00
C GLU A 211 -1.38 11.84 -4.43
N LEU A 212 -1.81 13.10 -4.56
CA LEU A 212 -1.11 14.24 -3.95
C LEU A 212 -1.12 14.17 -2.42
N ILE A 213 -2.24 13.75 -1.82
CA ILE A 213 -2.36 13.52 -0.37
C ILE A 213 -1.44 12.37 0.05
N ALA A 214 -1.43 11.27 -0.69
CA ALA A 214 -0.59 10.13 -0.40
C ALA A 214 0.91 10.45 -0.57
N ASP A 215 1.31 11.22 -1.59
CA ASP A 215 2.67 11.75 -1.74
C ASP A 215 3.05 12.71 -0.60
N TYR A 216 2.12 13.55 -0.15
CA TYR A 216 2.32 14.41 1.03
C TYR A 216 2.64 13.58 2.28
N MET A 217 1.81 12.58 2.58
CA MET A 217 2.04 11.70 3.71
C MET A 217 3.31 10.86 3.54
N GLY A 218 3.60 10.41 2.32
CA GLY A 218 4.79 9.67 1.94
C GLY A 218 6.07 10.41 2.26
N ILE A 219 6.23 11.61 1.68
CA ILE A 219 7.42 12.44 1.87
C ILE A 219 7.55 12.83 3.34
N ARG A 220 6.48 13.36 3.93
CA ARG A 220 6.50 13.80 5.33
C ARG A 220 6.83 12.66 6.29
N GLY A 221 6.24 11.48 6.11
CA GLY A 221 6.52 10.33 6.96
C GLY A 221 7.98 9.89 6.88
N ALA A 222 8.58 9.94 5.68
CA ALA A 222 9.96 9.52 5.47
C ALA A 222 11.02 10.49 6.03
N ILE A 223 10.82 11.81 5.87
CA ILE A 223 11.85 12.82 6.23
C ILE A 223 11.40 13.83 7.29
N GLY A 224 10.22 13.64 7.88
CA GLY A 224 9.65 14.46 8.96
C GLY A 224 9.08 15.82 8.53
N ARG A 225 9.12 16.14 7.23
CA ARG A 225 8.57 17.37 6.63
C ARG A 225 8.20 17.12 5.18
N TYR A 226 7.27 17.90 4.65
CA TYR A 226 6.98 17.89 3.23
C TYR A 226 8.02 18.69 2.43
N ARG A 227 8.32 18.22 1.22
CA ARG A 227 9.24 18.86 0.27
C ARG A 227 8.55 19.00 -1.08
N ALA A 228 8.21 20.24 -1.44
CA ALA A 228 7.55 20.53 -2.70
C ALA A 228 8.43 20.16 -3.89
N ASP A 229 9.73 20.41 -3.81
CA ASP A 229 10.67 20.11 -4.89
C ASP A 229 10.71 18.60 -5.21
N TRP A 230 10.75 17.74 -4.20
CA TRP A 230 10.63 16.28 -4.38
C TRP A 230 9.32 15.88 -5.03
N ALA A 231 8.19 16.38 -4.52
CA ALA A 231 6.89 16.09 -5.10
C ALA A 231 6.79 16.50 -6.58
N LEU A 232 7.37 17.65 -6.95
CA LEU A 232 7.41 18.10 -8.34
C LEU A 232 8.26 17.17 -9.21
N HIS A 233 9.41 16.68 -8.72
CA HIS A 233 10.19 15.65 -9.42
C HIS A 233 9.39 14.36 -9.62
N PHE A 234 8.65 13.87 -8.62
CA PHE A 234 7.84 12.66 -8.76
C PHE A 234 6.71 12.84 -9.79
N LEU A 235 6.09 14.02 -9.81
CA LEU A 235 5.00 14.35 -10.71
C LEU A 235 5.46 14.67 -12.14
N GLY A 236 6.74 14.97 -12.36
CA GLY A 236 7.27 15.42 -13.66
C GLY A 236 7.09 16.92 -13.92
N LEU A 237 7.00 17.72 -12.86
CA LEU A 237 6.77 19.16 -12.87
C LEU A 237 7.97 19.97 -12.35
N GLU A 238 9.13 19.35 -12.17
CA GLU A 238 10.34 20.01 -11.65
C GLU A 238 10.81 21.19 -12.52
N SER A 239 10.52 21.17 -13.83
CA SER A 239 10.86 22.21 -14.80
C SER A 239 9.63 22.99 -15.30
N PHE A 240 8.58 23.07 -14.49
CA PHE A 240 7.32 23.76 -14.84
C PHE A 240 7.60 25.17 -15.43
N PRO A 241 6.95 25.56 -16.56
CA PRO A 241 5.77 24.95 -17.19
C PRO A 241 6.05 23.73 -18.06
N ASN A 242 7.31 23.34 -18.26
CA ASN A 242 7.65 22.16 -19.04
C ASN A 242 7.40 20.89 -18.21
N TYR A 243 6.58 19.99 -18.75
CA TYR A 243 6.30 18.69 -18.14
C TYR A 243 7.26 17.62 -18.68
N ARG A 244 7.90 16.86 -17.77
CA ARG A 244 8.72 15.70 -18.13
C ARG A 244 7.83 14.49 -18.39
N ARG A 245 7.88 13.99 -19.63
CA ARG A 245 7.23 12.72 -20.02
C ARG A 245 7.75 11.59 -19.13
N GLY A 246 6.87 10.72 -18.65
CA GLY A 246 7.21 9.66 -17.71
C GLY A 246 6.89 9.99 -16.25
N GLY A 247 6.72 11.28 -15.89
CA GLY A 247 6.35 11.67 -14.53
C GLY A 247 4.95 11.19 -14.14
N ARG A 248 4.69 10.93 -12.86
CA ARG A 248 3.46 10.28 -12.39
C ARG A 248 2.16 11.00 -12.76
N LEU A 249 2.20 12.31 -12.99
CA LEU A 249 1.00 13.08 -13.34
C LEU A 249 0.32 12.57 -14.63
N GLN A 250 1.05 11.90 -15.54
CA GLN A 250 0.43 11.30 -16.73
C GLN A 250 -0.55 10.16 -16.38
N ASN A 251 -0.35 9.47 -15.26
CA ASN A 251 -1.19 8.35 -14.84
C ASN A 251 -2.57 8.84 -14.39
N TYR A 252 -2.70 10.13 -14.04
CA TYR A 252 -3.96 10.74 -13.61
C TYR A 252 -4.78 11.31 -14.77
N ARG A 253 -4.43 10.95 -16.01
CA ARG A 253 -5.09 11.38 -17.24
C ARG A 253 -5.89 10.24 -17.88
N ASP A 254 -6.47 9.33 -17.12
CA ASP A 254 -7.32 8.28 -17.69
C ASP A 254 -8.80 8.59 -17.40
N PRO A 255 -9.63 8.96 -18.42
CA PRO A 255 -9.33 9.01 -19.85
C PRO A 255 -8.45 10.21 -20.28
N PRO A 256 -7.72 10.11 -21.41
CA PRO A 256 -6.75 11.12 -21.86
C PRO A 256 -7.29 12.55 -21.90
N LEU A 257 -6.75 13.41 -21.04
CA LEU A 257 -7.05 14.84 -21.08
C LEU A 257 -6.47 15.51 -22.33
N ARG A 258 -7.25 16.40 -22.96
CA ARG A 258 -6.76 17.32 -23.99
C ARG A 258 -5.57 18.12 -23.47
N ARG A 259 -4.62 18.49 -24.34
CA ARG A 259 -3.38 19.21 -23.95
C ARG A 259 -3.64 20.46 -23.11
N ALA A 260 -4.64 21.27 -23.48
CA ALA A 260 -5.00 22.48 -22.73
C ALA A 260 -5.51 22.15 -21.32
N ALA A 261 -6.41 21.17 -21.19
CA ALA A 261 -6.91 20.72 -19.88
C ALA A 261 -5.80 20.16 -19.00
N PHE A 262 -4.87 19.41 -19.58
CA PHE A 262 -3.70 18.90 -18.85
C PHE A 262 -2.80 20.04 -18.36
N SER A 263 -2.57 21.06 -19.17
CA SER A 263 -1.81 22.24 -18.74
C SER A 263 -2.45 22.92 -17.53
N VAL A 264 -3.78 23.00 -17.48
CA VAL A 264 -4.51 23.54 -16.33
C VAL A 264 -4.30 22.65 -15.10
N VAL A 265 -4.41 21.33 -15.24
CA VAL A 265 -4.13 20.39 -14.13
C VAL A 265 -2.69 20.54 -13.63
N CYS A 266 -1.68 20.65 -14.53
CA CYS A 266 -0.30 20.90 -14.14
C CYS A 266 -0.16 22.18 -13.29
N SER A 267 -0.81 23.27 -13.70
CA SER A 267 -0.78 24.53 -12.95
C SER A 267 -1.45 24.39 -11.57
N LEU A 268 -2.61 23.73 -11.50
CA LEU A 268 -3.33 23.50 -10.24
C LEU A 268 -2.49 22.64 -9.28
N VAL A 269 -1.93 21.53 -9.77
CA VAL A 269 -1.09 20.65 -8.95
C VAL A 269 0.19 21.37 -8.51
N ARG A 270 0.84 22.14 -9.39
CA ARG A 270 2.04 22.93 -9.04
C ARG A 270 1.76 23.93 -7.92
N ALA A 271 0.59 24.59 -7.96
CA ALA A 271 0.17 25.52 -6.92
C ALA A 271 -0.14 24.76 -5.61
N ALA A 272 -0.92 23.69 -5.69
CA ALA A 272 -1.29 22.87 -4.54
C ALA A 272 -0.06 22.31 -3.80
N VAL A 273 0.93 21.78 -4.54
CA VAL A 273 2.20 21.31 -3.98
C VAL A 273 2.92 22.42 -3.18
N GLY A 274 3.00 23.64 -3.71
CA GLY A 274 3.61 24.76 -3.00
C GLY A 274 2.83 25.16 -1.75
N HIS A 275 1.50 25.17 -1.81
CA HIS A 275 0.65 25.48 -0.67
C HIS A 275 0.71 24.42 0.43
N LEU A 276 0.84 23.14 0.07
CA LEU A 276 1.04 22.05 1.03
C LEU A 276 2.36 22.19 1.79
N GLU A 277 3.43 22.65 1.14
CA GLU A 277 4.71 22.93 1.83
C GLU A 277 4.59 24.13 2.78
N SER A 278 3.91 25.19 2.34
CA SER A 278 3.63 26.33 3.22
C SER A 278 2.76 25.93 4.43
N PHE A 279 1.77 25.07 4.23
CA PHE A 279 0.98 24.49 5.32
C PHE A 279 1.85 23.64 6.25
N ASP A 280 2.66 22.73 5.72
CA ASP A 280 3.51 21.82 6.50
C ASP A 280 4.50 22.56 7.40
N SER A 281 5.08 23.66 6.90
CA SER A 281 6.00 24.52 7.66
C SER A 281 5.39 25.15 8.91
N GLN A 282 4.05 25.22 8.99
CA GLN A 282 3.31 25.77 10.13
C GLN A 282 2.88 24.69 11.13
N LEU A 283 3.18 23.41 10.85
CA LEU A 283 2.81 22.30 11.71
C LEU A 283 3.94 21.92 12.65
N ASP A 284 3.56 21.52 13.86
CA ASP A 284 4.48 20.89 14.79
C ASP A 284 4.92 19.51 14.27
N ARG A 285 6.16 19.13 14.60
CA ARG A 285 6.76 17.84 14.18
C ARG A 285 6.01 16.60 14.71
N GLY A 286 5.11 16.77 15.69
CA GLY A 286 4.31 15.71 16.29
C GLY A 286 2.85 15.65 15.81
N ALA A 287 2.48 16.38 14.75
CA ALA A 287 1.10 16.34 14.24
C ALA A 287 0.69 14.92 13.82
N GLY A 288 -0.41 14.42 14.38
CA GLY A 288 -0.87 13.05 14.16
C GLY A 288 -1.39 12.80 12.73
N ASP A 289 -0.85 11.76 12.09
CA ASP A 289 -1.15 11.35 10.72
C ASP A 289 -2.66 11.21 10.42
N ALA A 290 -3.44 10.66 11.37
CA ALA A 290 -4.89 10.51 11.20
C ALA A 290 -5.59 11.86 10.98
N SER A 291 -5.26 12.84 11.84
CA SER A 291 -5.83 14.18 11.78
C SER A 291 -5.39 14.90 10.51
N LEU A 292 -4.17 14.63 10.02
CA LEU A 292 -3.64 15.25 8.81
C LEU A 292 -4.40 14.74 7.59
N LEU A 293 -4.53 13.43 7.47
CA LEU A 293 -5.32 12.78 6.43
C LEU A 293 -6.77 13.28 6.44
N LEU A 294 -7.41 13.35 7.61
CA LEU A 294 -8.78 13.88 7.75
C LEU A 294 -8.88 15.38 7.41
N THR A 295 -7.82 16.15 7.61
CA THR A 295 -7.79 17.58 7.24
C THR A 295 -7.66 17.73 5.73
N LEU A 296 -6.71 17.03 5.11
CA LEU A 296 -6.42 17.14 3.68
C LEU A 296 -7.57 16.64 2.81
N THR A 297 -8.24 15.57 3.22
CA THR A 297 -9.37 14.97 2.49
C THR A 297 -10.64 15.84 2.46
N ARG A 298 -10.66 16.98 3.18
CA ARG A 298 -11.76 17.96 3.13
C ARG A 298 -11.65 18.96 1.99
N PHE A 299 -10.55 18.94 1.24
CA PHE A 299 -10.26 19.92 0.20
C PHE A 299 -10.29 19.27 -1.18
N GLY A 300 -10.89 19.93 -2.15
CA GLY A 300 -10.70 19.62 -3.55
C GLY A 300 -9.35 20.13 -4.09
N LEU A 301 -8.89 19.60 -5.23
CA LEU A 301 -7.65 20.05 -5.88
C LEU A 301 -7.66 21.56 -6.17
N ILE A 302 -8.78 22.11 -6.65
CA ILE A 302 -8.92 23.54 -6.93
C ILE A 302 -8.78 24.36 -5.65
N GLU A 303 -9.32 23.87 -4.52
CA GLU A 303 -9.21 24.57 -3.24
C GLU A 303 -7.78 24.55 -2.70
N LEU A 304 -7.06 23.43 -2.86
CA LEU A 304 -5.64 23.35 -2.52
C LEU A 304 -4.76 24.25 -3.41
N ALA A 305 -5.16 24.46 -4.66
CA ALA A 305 -4.47 25.35 -5.58
C ALA A 305 -4.77 26.85 -5.33
N SER A 306 -5.76 27.18 -4.50
CA SER A 306 -6.15 28.57 -4.19
C SER A 306 -5.10 29.25 -3.30
N PRO A 307 -4.81 30.56 -3.47
CA PRO A 307 -3.89 31.30 -2.60
C PRO A 307 -4.24 31.25 -1.10
N GLU A 308 -5.52 31.05 -0.77
CA GLU A 308 -6.03 30.95 0.60
C GLU A 308 -5.83 29.55 1.21
N ALA A 309 -5.35 28.57 0.43
CA ALA A 309 -5.23 27.18 0.87
C ALA A 309 -4.39 27.01 2.14
N PRO A 310 -3.19 27.62 2.28
CA PRO A 310 -2.39 27.45 3.49
C PRO A 310 -3.14 27.88 4.75
N ARG A 311 -3.81 29.06 4.71
CA ARG A 311 -4.60 29.57 5.84
C ARG A 311 -5.79 28.64 6.15
N ARG A 312 -6.55 28.23 5.14
CA ARG A 312 -7.73 27.36 5.32
C ARG A 312 -7.33 25.98 5.86
N LEU A 313 -6.18 25.45 5.45
CA LEU A 313 -5.64 24.18 5.92
C LEU A 313 -5.28 24.26 7.41
N VAL A 314 -4.59 25.32 7.86
CA VAL A 314 -4.30 25.54 9.29
C VAL A 314 -5.58 25.63 10.12
N GLU A 315 -6.58 26.39 9.65
CA GLU A 315 -7.87 26.51 10.37
C GLU A 315 -8.60 25.17 10.49
N ASN A 316 -8.60 24.36 9.43
CA ASN A 316 -9.22 23.03 9.46
C ASN A 316 -8.41 22.03 10.29
N TRP A 317 -7.08 22.13 10.26
CA TRP A 317 -6.19 21.35 11.09
C TRP A 317 -6.48 21.58 12.58
N SER A 318 -6.50 22.84 13.03
CA SER A 318 -6.79 23.18 14.43
C SER A 318 -8.16 22.65 14.88
N ARG A 319 -9.18 22.74 14.03
CA ARG A 319 -10.51 22.17 14.31
C ARG A 319 -10.48 20.64 14.39
N THR A 320 -9.76 19.98 13.49
CA THR A 320 -9.68 18.52 13.45
C THR A 320 -8.97 17.98 14.69
N VAL A 321 -7.81 18.55 15.05
CA VAL A 321 -7.08 18.16 16.28
C VAL A 321 -7.94 18.33 17.53
N THR A 322 -8.69 19.44 17.62
CA THR A 322 -9.61 19.71 18.74
C THR A 322 -10.70 18.63 18.87
N LEU A 323 -11.26 18.19 17.75
CA LEU A 323 -12.31 17.15 17.72
C LEU A 323 -11.77 15.75 17.99
N SER A 324 -10.55 15.45 17.55
CA SER A 324 -9.92 14.13 17.70
C SER A 324 -9.49 13.81 19.14
N GLY A 325 -9.56 14.77 20.07
CA GLY A 325 -9.11 14.58 21.46
C GLY A 325 -7.61 14.37 21.64
N CYS A 326 -6.81 14.44 20.56
CA CYS A 326 -5.35 14.50 20.62
C CYS A 326 -4.95 15.85 21.18
N LYS A 327 -4.80 15.94 22.50
CA LYS A 327 -3.97 16.99 23.10
C LYS A 327 -2.54 16.81 22.59
N GLN A 328 -1.95 17.93 22.16
CA GLN A 328 -0.55 18.09 21.75
C GLN A 328 0.42 17.45 22.75
#